data_AF-A0AAE7HVT9-F1
#
_entry.id   AF-A0AAE7HVT9-F1
#
_cell.length_a   1.000
_cell.length_b   1.000
_cell.length_c   1.000
_cell.angle_alpha   90.00
_cell.angle_beta   90.00
_cell.angle_gamma   90.00
#
_symmetry.space_group_name_H-M   'P 1'
#
loop_
_entity.id
_entity.type
_entity.pdbx_description
1 polymer ?
#
loop_
_entity_poly.entity_id
_entity_poly.type
_entity_poly.pdbx_seq_one_letter_code
_entity_poly.pdbx_strand_id
1 'polypeptide(L)'
;MAFYSSGVEYGIHSLMCMVDSKGDARDMSVREIAELQSVPYDYLAKIFTRLSKAGLVRSIEGKGGGFQLAKPAEHITVLDVVNAIDGDKRIFECREIRQRLAVFEEHPPEWACEGICGVRSVMDMAQQRMEEALGQHTILDLARKMYRKAPDTFVVEVQEWINARKG
;
A
#
# COMPACT_ATOMS: atom_id res chain seq x y z
N MET A 1 16.92 5.60 -3.96
CA MET A 1 15.52 5.61 -3.47
C MET A 1 14.88 4.29 -3.87
N ALA A 2 14.06 3.71 -2.99
CA ALA A 2 13.32 2.48 -3.31
C ALA A 2 12.23 2.75 -4.36
N PHE A 3 11.79 1.71 -5.09
CA PHE A 3 10.76 1.81 -6.11
C PHE A 3 9.40 2.23 -5.51
N TYR A 4 8.98 1.52 -4.46
CA TYR A 4 7.87 1.92 -3.60
C TYR A 4 8.35 2.88 -2.51
N SER A 5 7.57 3.92 -2.26
CA SER A 5 7.91 4.95 -1.27
C SER A 5 7.74 4.44 0.16
N SER A 6 8.40 5.09 1.11
CA SER A 6 8.16 4.84 2.55
C SER A 6 6.69 5.08 2.93
N GLY A 7 5.95 5.89 2.17
CA GLY A 7 4.52 6.09 2.39
C GLY A 7 3.74 4.78 2.37
N VAL A 8 4.14 3.82 1.51
CA VAL A 8 3.52 2.49 1.44
C VAL A 8 3.68 1.73 2.77
N GLU A 9 4.88 1.73 3.36
CA GLU A 9 5.15 1.12 4.65
C GLU A 9 4.26 1.72 5.75
N TYR A 10 4.25 3.05 5.87
CA TYR A 10 3.41 3.74 6.84
C TYR A 10 1.92 3.50 6.63
N GLY A 11 1.46 3.43 5.38
CA GLY A 11 0.08 3.10 5.04
C GLY A 11 -0.30 1.70 5.51
N ILE A 12 0.52 0.69 5.20
CA ILE A 12 0.29 -0.70 5.61
C ILE A 12 0.26 -0.79 7.14
N HIS A 13 1.26 -0.25 7.83
CA HIS A 13 1.31 -0.26 9.29
C HIS A 13 0.12 0.46 9.92
N SER A 14 -0.33 1.57 9.33
CA SER A 14 -1.52 2.29 9.79
C SER A 14 -2.79 1.46 9.70
N LEU A 15 -3.01 0.78 8.57
CA LEU A 15 -4.17 -0.10 8.42
C LEU A 15 -4.09 -1.32 9.34
N MET A 16 -2.89 -1.86 9.57
CA MET A 16 -2.67 -2.91 10.56
C MET A 16 -3.02 -2.44 11.99
N CYS A 17 -2.72 -1.20 12.36
CA CYS A 17 -3.12 -0.64 13.65
C CYS A 17 -4.65 -0.59 13.81
N MET A 18 -5.41 -0.48 12.71
CA MET A 18 -6.88 -0.49 12.71
C MET A 18 -7.49 -1.90 12.76
N VAL A 19 -6.69 -2.94 12.97
CA VAL A 19 -7.12 -4.33 13.15
C VAL A 19 -6.67 -4.81 14.53
N ASP A 20 -7.59 -5.40 15.29
CA ASP A 20 -7.28 -5.95 16.61
C ASP A 20 -6.72 -7.39 16.56
N SER A 21 -6.44 -7.97 17.72
CA SER A 21 -5.88 -9.32 17.84
C SER A 21 -6.84 -10.44 17.38
N LYS A 22 -8.15 -10.17 17.32
CA LYS A 22 -9.17 -11.09 16.79
C LYS A 22 -9.33 -10.97 15.28
N GLY A 23 -8.77 -9.90 14.69
CA GLY A 23 -8.91 -9.57 13.28
C GLY A 23 -10.08 -8.63 13.00
N ASP A 24 -10.72 -8.09 14.05
CA ASP A 24 -11.84 -7.18 13.91
C ASP A 24 -11.32 -5.75 13.65
N ALA A 25 -12.05 -5.00 12.83
CA ALA A 25 -11.73 -3.61 12.57
C ALA A 25 -12.04 -2.74 13.80
N ARG A 26 -11.14 -1.80 14.10
CA ARG A 26 -11.35 -0.77 15.12
C ARG A 26 -11.12 0.62 14.55
N ASP A 27 -11.91 1.56 15.04
CA ASP A 27 -11.82 2.95 14.62
C ASP A 27 -10.68 3.65 15.33
N MET A 28 -9.89 4.41 14.57
CA MET A 28 -8.77 5.20 15.07
C MET A 28 -8.66 6.51 14.29
N SER A 29 -8.35 7.58 14.99
CA SER A 29 -7.97 8.86 14.40
C SER A 29 -6.55 8.82 13.85
N VAL A 30 -6.26 9.68 12.87
CA VAL A 30 -4.90 9.85 12.34
C VAL A 30 -3.93 10.30 13.44
N ARG A 31 -4.42 11.09 14.42
CA ARG A 31 -3.59 11.55 15.53
C ARG A 31 -3.17 10.39 16.44
N GLU A 32 -4.09 9.49 16.79
CA GLU A 32 -3.76 8.29 17.57
C GLU A 32 -2.75 7.41 16.83
N ILE A 33 -2.94 7.18 15.53
CA ILE A 33 -2.00 6.33 14.77
C ILE A 33 -0.62 7.01 14.64
N ALA A 34 -0.59 8.32 14.40
CA ALA A 34 0.64 9.10 14.33
C ALA A 34 1.43 9.05 15.65
N GLU A 35 0.75 9.21 16.78
CA GLU A 35 1.36 9.10 18.10
C GLU A 35 1.86 7.67 18.38
N LEU A 36 1.03 6.66 18.10
CA LEU A 36 1.38 5.25 18.33
C LEU A 36 2.61 4.82 17.52
N GLN A 37 2.73 5.30 16.28
CA GLN A 37 3.84 4.98 15.39
C GLN A 37 5.02 5.95 15.52
N SER A 38 4.90 7.00 16.35
CA SER A 38 5.89 8.08 16.45
C SER A 38 6.21 8.73 15.09
N VAL A 39 5.17 9.00 14.30
CA VAL A 39 5.24 9.59 12.96
C VAL A 39 4.62 10.99 12.98
N PRO A 40 5.17 11.99 12.25
CA PRO A 40 4.56 13.31 12.17
C PRO A 40 3.11 13.25 11.65
N TYR A 41 2.19 13.89 12.38
CA TYR A 41 0.76 13.91 12.05
C TYR A 41 0.49 14.36 10.61
N ASP A 42 1.10 15.45 10.16
CA ASP A 42 0.86 16.01 8.81
C ASP A 42 1.27 15.04 7.70
N TYR A 43 2.31 14.23 7.94
CA TYR A 43 2.75 13.22 7.00
C TYR A 43 1.74 12.08 6.93
N LEU A 44 1.29 11.59 8.08
CA LEU A 44 0.28 10.53 8.14
C LEU A 44 -1.08 10.99 7.60
N ALA A 45 -1.48 12.24 7.84
CA ALA A 45 -2.71 12.83 7.30
C ALA A 45 -2.72 12.87 5.76
N LYS A 46 -1.57 13.13 5.13
CA LYS A 46 -1.43 13.04 3.66
C LYS A 46 -1.61 11.60 3.18
N ILE A 47 -1.07 10.61 3.91
CA ILE A 47 -1.25 9.19 3.60
C ILE A 47 -2.74 8.81 3.71
N PHE A 48 -3.40 9.17 4.80
CA PHE A 48 -4.83 8.90 5.01
C PHE A 48 -5.73 9.58 3.97
N THR A 49 -5.34 10.75 3.47
CA THR A 49 -6.03 11.39 2.34
C THR A 49 -5.99 10.51 1.09
N ARG A 50 -4.84 9.89 0.79
CA ARG A 50 -4.69 8.98 -0.35
C ARG A 50 -5.47 7.67 -0.15
N LEU A 51 -5.36 7.07 1.05
CA LEU A 51 -6.11 5.86 1.41
C LEU A 51 -7.63 6.08 1.34
N SER A 52 -8.11 7.24 1.78
CA SER A 52 -9.52 7.63 1.72
C SER A 52 -10.00 7.80 0.28
N LYS A 53 -9.22 8.50 -0.57
CA LYS A 53 -9.52 8.63 -2.00
C LYS A 53 -9.57 7.29 -2.73
N ALA A 54 -8.74 6.33 -2.32
CA ALA A 54 -8.74 4.96 -2.85
C ALA A 54 -9.85 4.07 -2.26
N GLY A 55 -10.68 4.58 -1.35
CA GLY A 55 -11.77 3.83 -0.73
C GLY A 55 -11.30 2.71 0.19
N LEU A 56 -10.10 2.82 0.78
CA LEU A 56 -9.58 1.84 1.74
C LEU A 56 -9.98 2.19 3.18
N VAL A 57 -10.17 3.49 3.45
CA VAL A 57 -10.68 4.00 4.72
C VAL A 57 -11.80 5.01 4.46
N ARG A 58 -12.67 5.20 5.46
CA ARG A 58 -13.70 6.25 5.46
C ARG A 58 -13.60 7.06 6.75
N SER A 59 -13.90 8.34 6.67
CA SER A 59 -13.96 9.20 7.85
C SER A 59 -15.28 8.98 8.59
N ILE A 60 -15.22 9.01 9.92
CA ILE A 60 -16.40 8.98 10.80
C ILE A 60 -16.58 10.39 11.38
N GLU A 61 -17.77 10.96 11.21
CA GLU A 61 -18.14 12.25 11.80
C GLU A 61 -18.53 12.09 13.29
N GLY A 62 -18.16 13.07 14.13
CA GLY A 62 -18.59 13.12 15.55
C GLY A 62 -17.49 13.55 16.54
N LYS A 63 -17.87 13.69 17.82
CA LYS A 63 -16.92 13.89 18.94
C LYS A 63 -16.11 12.60 19.13
N GLY A 64 -14.79 12.68 18.88
CA GLY A 64 -13.91 11.51 18.79
C GLY A 64 -13.64 11.02 17.36
N GLY A 65 -13.95 11.85 16.35
CA GLY A 65 -13.82 11.52 14.93
C GLY A 65 -12.49 10.87 14.54
N GLY A 66 -12.55 10.05 13.50
CA GLY A 66 -11.41 9.25 13.06
C GLY A 66 -11.67 8.58 11.72
N PHE A 67 -10.99 7.46 11.50
CA PHE A 67 -11.15 6.63 10.32
C PHE A 67 -11.57 5.22 10.71
N GLN A 68 -12.30 4.59 9.81
CA GLN A 68 -12.60 3.15 9.80
C GLN A 68 -12.15 2.55 8.48
N LEU A 69 -11.81 1.27 8.47
CA LEU A 69 -11.63 0.52 7.23
C LEU A 69 -12.93 0.55 6.41
N ALA A 70 -12.85 0.89 5.13
CA ALA A 70 -14.02 0.98 4.26
C ALA A 70 -14.53 -0.40 3.81
N LYS A 71 -13.70 -1.44 3.94
CA LYS A 71 -14.00 -2.85 3.67
C LYS A 71 -13.28 -3.74 4.70
N PRO A 72 -13.70 -5.01 4.90
CA PRO A 72 -13.00 -5.94 5.79
C PRO A 72 -11.50 -6.03 5.50
N ALA A 73 -10.66 -6.17 6.54
CA ALA A 73 -9.21 -6.20 6.40
C ALA A 73 -8.69 -7.37 5.54
N GLU A 74 -9.46 -8.46 5.44
CA GLU A 74 -9.22 -9.60 4.54
C GLU A 74 -9.47 -9.27 3.06
N HIS A 75 -10.10 -8.14 2.75
CA HIS A 75 -10.34 -7.67 1.38
C HIS A 75 -9.45 -6.47 1.00
N ILE A 76 -8.55 -6.03 1.88
CA ILE A 76 -7.57 -4.98 1.59
C ILE A 76 -6.22 -5.65 1.35
N THR A 77 -5.73 -5.63 0.11
CA THR A 77 -4.44 -6.23 -0.25
C THR A 77 -3.28 -5.26 -0.03
N VAL A 78 -2.04 -5.77 0.02
CA VAL A 78 -0.84 -4.92 0.01
C VAL A 78 -0.77 -4.13 -1.30
N LEU A 79 -1.17 -4.73 -2.43
CA LEU A 79 -1.24 -4.06 -3.73
C LEU A 79 -2.24 -2.89 -3.71
N ASP A 80 -3.37 -3.02 -3.03
CA ASP A 80 -4.34 -1.92 -2.87
C ASP A 80 -3.68 -0.70 -2.21
N VAL A 81 -2.90 -0.92 -1.15
CA VAL A 81 -2.21 0.15 -0.42
C VAL A 81 -1.11 0.78 -1.28
N VAL A 82 -0.35 -0.04 -2.00
CA VAL A 82 0.65 0.42 -2.97
C VAL A 82 0.02 1.34 -4.01
N ASN A 83 -1.05 0.89 -4.66
CA ASN A 83 -1.75 1.65 -5.70
C ASN A 83 -2.38 2.93 -5.14
N ALA A 84 -2.91 2.90 -3.92
CA ALA A 84 -3.48 4.07 -3.27
C ALA A 84 -2.42 5.17 -3.03
N ILE A 85 -1.19 4.77 -2.65
CA ILE A 85 -0.18 5.72 -2.19
C ILE A 85 0.75 6.16 -3.31
N ASP A 86 1.23 5.21 -4.11
CA ASP A 86 2.24 5.43 -5.14
C ASP A 86 1.66 5.47 -6.56
N GLY A 87 0.42 5.01 -6.75
CA GLY A 87 -0.24 4.92 -8.05
C GLY A 87 0.28 3.76 -8.91
N ASP A 88 -0.15 3.74 -10.16
CA ASP A 88 0.33 2.80 -11.19
C ASP A 88 1.75 3.20 -11.63
N LYS A 89 2.76 2.71 -10.90
CA LYS A 89 4.17 2.89 -11.23
C LYS A 89 4.66 1.75 -12.10
N ARG A 90 5.35 2.09 -13.19
CA ARG A 90 6.05 1.11 -14.02
C ARG A 90 7.50 0.95 -13.58
N ILE A 91 7.97 -0.30 -13.44
CA ILE A 91 9.39 -0.59 -13.19
C ILE A 91 10.25 -0.37 -14.45
N PHE A 92 9.60 -0.32 -15.62
CA PHE A 92 10.26 -0.19 -16.91
C PHE A 92 9.40 0.58 -17.91
N GLU A 93 10.05 1.42 -18.72
CA GLU A 93 9.40 2.15 -19.81
C GLU A 93 10.14 1.86 -21.12
N CYS A 94 9.49 1.12 -22.01
CA CYS A 94 10.05 0.82 -23.33
C CYS A 94 10.10 2.10 -24.17
N ARG A 95 11.29 2.47 -24.64
CA ARG A 95 11.51 3.62 -25.53
C ARG A 95 11.68 3.22 -27.01
N GLU A 96 11.21 2.02 -27.36
CA GLU A 96 11.30 1.42 -28.70
C GLU A 96 12.67 1.60 -29.37
N ILE A 97 13.75 1.43 -28.59
CA ILE A 97 15.12 1.67 -29.08
C ILE A 97 15.50 0.72 -30.22
N ARG A 98 14.84 -0.45 -30.29
CA ARG A 98 15.01 -1.43 -31.37
C ARG A 98 14.63 -0.87 -32.75
N GLN A 99 13.79 0.15 -32.80
CA GLN A 99 13.35 0.80 -34.04
C GLN A 99 14.31 1.94 -34.47
N ARG A 100 15.33 2.23 -33.65
CA ARG A 100 16.23 3.38 -33.83
C ARG A 100 17.69 2.95 -33.96
N LEU A 101 17.93 1.74 -34.48
CA LEU A 101 19.28 1.27 -34.75
C LEU A 101 19.88 2.10 -35.89
N ALA A 102 21.14 2.54 -35.73
CA ALA A 102 21.79 3.41 -36.70
C ALA A 102 21.85 2.83 -38.13
N VAL A 103 21.86 1.50 -38.26
CA VAL A 103 21.83 0.79 -39.56
C VAL A 103 20.52 0.96 -40.33
N PHE A 104 19.44 1.41 -39.67
CA PHE A 104 18.15 1.66 -40.30
C PHE A 104 17.99 3.09 -40.82
N GLU A 105 18.95 3.98 -40.53
CA GLU A 105 18.84 5.40 -40.84
C GLU A 105 17.48 5.96 -40.34
N GLU A 106 16.65 6.53 -41.21
CA GLU A 106 15.31 7.04 -40.88
C GLU A 106 14.17 6.03 -41.17
N HIS A 107 14.48 4.83 -41.66
CA HIS A 107 13.50 3.88 -42.19
C HIS A 107 13.64 2.50 -41.52
N PRO A 108 13.12 2.31 -40.30
CA PRO A 108 13.12 1.00 -39.66
C PRO A 108 12.31 0.00 -40.48
N PRO A 109 12.83 -1.22 -40.70
CA PRO A 109 12.10 -2.25 -41.42
C PRO A 109 10.92 -2.76 -40.58
N GLU A 110 9.88 -3.26 -41.25
CA GLU A 110 8.62 -3.70 -40.63
C GLU A 110 8.85 -4.69 -39.47
N TRP A 111 9.73 -5.68 -39.67
CA TRP A 111 10.04 -6.69 -38.66
C TRP A 111 10.62 -6.11 -37.35
N ALA A 112 11.26 -4.94 -37.40
CA ALA A 112 11.81 -4.27 -36.22
C ALA A 112 10.74 -3.52 -35.41
N CYS A 113 9.65 -3.12 -36.08
CA CYS A 113 8.51 -2.42 -35.49
C CYS A 113 7.38 -3.38 -35.10
N GLU A 114 7.33 -4.56 -35.70
CA GLU A 114 6.28 -5.55 -35.47
C GLU A 114 6.36 -6.17 -34.06
N GLY A 115 5.19 -6.48 -33.50
CA GLY A 115 5.02 -7.19 -32.24
C GLY A 115 5.46 -6.40 -30.99
N ILE A 116 5.38 -7.04 -29.83
CA ILE A 116 5.88 -6.49 -28.56
C ILE A 116 7.37 -6.78 -28.46
N CYS A 117 8.18 -5.76 -28.17
CA CYS A 117 9.60 -5.92 -27.89
C CYS A 117 9.82 -7.01 -26.81
N GLY A 118 10.67 -8.01 -27.09
CA GLY A 118 10.92 -9.11 -26.14
C GLY A 118 11.43 -8.63 -24.77
N VAL A 119 12.25 -7.57 -24.75
CA VAL A 119 12.69 -6.93 -23.49
C VAL A 119 11.51 -6.35 -22.73
N ARG A 120 10.61 -5.61 -23.41
CA ARG A 120 9.39 -5.07 -22.80
C ARG A 120 8.54 -6.19 -22.23
N SER A 121 8.33 -7.28 -22.98
CA SER A 121 7.53 -8.41 -22.52
C SER A 121 8.08 -9.03 -21.23
N VAL A 122 9.39 -9.23 -21.12
CA VAL A 122 10.02 -9.75 -19.89
C VAL A 122 9.84 -8.80 -18.71
N MET A 123 10.00 -7.49 -18.94
CA MET A 123 9.83 -6.48 -17.88
C MET A 123 8.38 -6.35 -17.42
N ASP A 124 7.42 -6.34 -18.35
CA ASP A 124 5.98 -6.31 -18.04
C ASP A 124 5.58 -7.57 -17.25
N MET A 125 6.08 -8.75 -17.65
CA MET A 125 5.86 -10.00 -16.90
C MET A 125 6.46 -9.94 -15.48
N ALA A 126 7.66 -9.37 -15.32
CA ALA A 126 8.28 -9.23 -14.01
C ALA A 126 7.46 -8.32 -13.08
N GLN A 127 6.97 -7.19 -13.60
CA GLN A 127 6.08 -6.30 -12.85
C GLN A 127 4.79 -7.00 -12.46
N GLN A 128 4.14 -7.69 -13.40
CA GLN A 128 2.91 -8.43 -13.15
C GLN A 128 3.09 -9.44 -12.01
N ARG A 129 4.17 -10.24 -12.02
CA ARG A 129 4.44 -11.22 -10.95
C ARG A 129 4.68 -10.58 -9.60
N MET A 130 5.34 -9.41 -9.57
CA MET A 130 5.52 -8.64 -8.35
C MET A 130 4.18 -8.17 -7.80
N GLU A 131 3.33 -7.59 -8.65
CA GLU A 131 2.00 -7.11 -8.26
C GLU A 131 1.08 -8.26 -7.81
N GLU A 132 1.10 -9.40 -8.50
CA GLU A 132 0.39 -10.61 -8.11
C GLU A 132 0.80 -11.07 -6.70
N ALA A 133 2.10 -11.08 -6.40
CA ALA A 133 2.59 -11.43 -5.07
C ALA A 133 2.12 -10.46 -3.98
N LEU A 134 2.06 -9.15 -4.28
CA LEU A 134 1.51 -8.15 -3.36
C LEU A 134 -0.01 -8.30 -3.19
N GLY A 135 -0.73 -8.66 -4.26
CA GLY A 135 -2.17 -8.89 -4.27
C GLY A 135 -2.61 -10.13 -3.48
N GLN A 136 -1.70 -11.08 -3.25
CA GLN A 136 -1.97 -12.31 -2.48
C GLN A 136 -1.90 -12.13 -0.95
N HIS A 137 -1.53 -10.94 -0.47
CA HIS A 137 -1.39 -10.67 0.95
C HIS A 137 -2.30 -9.54 1.39
N THR A 138 -3.07 -9.79 2.44
CA THR A 138 -4.05 -8.84 2.97
C THR A 138 -3.53 -8.15 4.23
N ILE A 139 -4.15 -7.03 4.61
CA ILE A 139 -3.88 -6.37 5.88
C ILE A 139 -4.15 -7.32 7.05
N LEU A 140 -5.19 -8.14 6.97
CA LEU A 140 -5.48 -9.14 8.00
C LEU A 140 -4.37 -10.19 8.12
N ASP A 141 -3.80 -10.66 7.00
CA ASP A 141 -2.69 -11.62 7.02
C ASP A 141 -1.47 -11.05 7.75
N LEU A 142 -1.17 -9.78 7.49
CA LEU A 142 -0.04 -9.09 8.12
C LEU A 142 -0.30 -8.85 9.61
N ALA A 143 -1.49 -8.38 9.98
CA ALA A 143 -1.89 -8.21 11.38
C ALA A 143 -1.81 -9.53 12.16
N ARG A 144 -2.36 -10.63 11.60
CA ARG A 144 -2.27 -11.98 12.20
C ARG A 144 -0.83 -12.47 12.33
N LYS A 145 0.05 -12.18 11.37
CA LYS A 145 1.48 -12.52 11.47
C LYS A 145 2.15 -11.76 12.61
N MET A 146 1.80 -10.50 12.83
CA MET A 146 2.31 -9.69 13.95
C MET A 146 1.83 -10.25 15.29
N TYR A 147 0.51 -10.40 15.48
CA TYR A 147 -0.06 -10.87 16.74
C TYR A 147 0.37 -12.30 17.13
N ARG A 148 0.64 -13.18 16.16
CA ARG A 148 1.23 -14.51 16.44
C ARG A 148 2.63 -14.47 17.04
N LYS A 149 3.39 -13.40 16.81
CA LYS A 149 4.75 -13.22 17.32
C LYS A 149 4.81 -12.35 18.57
N ALA A 150 3.78 -11.52 18.78
CA ALA A 150 3.71 -10.62 19.91
C ALA A 150 3.46 -11.41 21.21
N PRO A 151 4.03 -10.96 22.35
CA PRO A 151 3.61 -11.46 23.66
C PRO A 151 2.13 -11.16 23.92
N ASP A 152 1.45 -12.00 24.70
CA ASP A 152 0.03 -11.78 25.05
C ASP A 152 -0.21 -10.43 25.74
N THR A 153 0.78 -9.92 26.48
CA THR A 153 0.72 -8.61 27.15
C THR A 153 0.59 -7.45 26.16
N PHE A 154 1.18 -7.58 24.97
CA PHE A 154 1.19 -6.52 23.97
C PHE A 154 -0.23 -6.13 23.51
N VAL A 155 -1.13 -7.12 23.41
CA VAL A 155 -2.53 -6.86 23.04
C VAL A 155 -3.20 -5.97 24.07
N VAL A 156 -2.95 -6.23 25.36
CA VAL A 156 -3.49 -5.47 26.48
C VAL A 156 -2.88 -4.06 26.48
N GLU A 157 -1.57 -3.95 26.35
CA GLU A 157 -0.84 -2.66 26.31
C GLU A 157 -1.38 -1.73 25.20
N VAL A 158 -1.58 -2.25 23.99
CA VAL A 158 -2.14 -1.47 22.87
C VAL A 158 -3.58 -1.05 23.16
N GLN A 159 -4.40 -1.96 23.71
CA GLN A 159 -5.80 -1.64 24.00
C GLN A 159 -5.94 -0.59 25.10
N GLU A 160 -5.12 -0.67 26.16
CA GLU A 160 -5.06 0.32 27.23
C GLU A 160 -4.59 1.68 26.70
N TRP A 161 -3.57 1.69 25.83
CA TRP A 161 -3.06 2.91 25.21
C TRP A 161 -4.13 3.64 24.37
N ILE A 162 -4.92 2.88 23.60
CA ILE A 162 -6.03 3.41 22.79
C ILE A 162 -7.15 3.93 23.69
N ASN A 163 -7.57 3.14 24.69
CA ASN A 163 -8.67 3.52 25.58
C ASN A 163 -8.37 4.79 26.37
N ALA A 164 -7.11 5.00 26.78
CA ALA A 164 -6.68 6.22 27.48
C ALA A 164 -6.80 7.51 26.63
N ARG A 165 -6.94 7.38 25.30
CA ARG A 165 -7.02 8.50 24.35
C ARG A 165 -8.38 8.66 23.69
N LYS A 166 -9.29 7.71 23.90
CA LYS A 166 -10.71 7.85 23.57
C LYS A 166 -11.41 8.73 24.62
N GLY A 167 -11.09 10.03 24.60
CA GLY A 167 -11.65 11.07 25.47
C GLY A 167 -11.97 12.33 24.69
#